data_AF-A0A2V6TD86-F1
#
_entry.id   AF-A0A2V6TD86-F1
#
_cell.length_a   1.000
_cell.length_b   1.000
_cell.length_c   1.000
_cell.angle_alpha   90.00
_cell.angle_beta   90.00
_cell.angle_gamma   90.00
#
_symmetry.space_group_name_H-M   'P 1'
#
loop_
_entity.id
_entity.type
_entity.pdbx_description
1 polymer ?
#
loop_
_entity_poly.entity_id
_entity_poly.type
_entity_poly.pdbx_seq_one_letter_code
_entity_poly.pdbx_strand_id
1 'polypeptide(L)'
;MIGIFMLALAGLTSVGAYLLGTRRLGLPPARLGAAVGKTLETVGAVLIFLVANLVVAVPLVVALRAVTGTFVSVYVTDDTAWLGLSLLQGLAFQWWREASGKKAGALALEERGDLG
;
A
#
# COMPACT_ATOMS: atom_id res chain seq x y z
N MET A 1 9.44 8.15 -26.48
CA MET A 1 10.49 8.95 -25.80
C MET A 1 10.24 9.07 -24.30
N ILE A 2 9.08 9.53 -23.83
CA ILE A 2 8.75 9.66 -22.40
C ILE A 2 8.89 8.36 -21.60
N GLY A 3 8.37 7.23 -22.11
CA GLY A 3 8.46 5.94 -21.40
C GLY A 3 9.90 5.46 -21.18
N ILE A 4 10.78 5.64 -22.16
CA ILE A 4 12.20 5.26 -22.05
C ILE A 4 12.89 6.13 -20.99
N PHE A 5 12.59 7.43 -20.97
CA PHE A 5 13.12 8.34 -19.95
C PHE A 5 12.66 7.95 -18.53
N MET A 6 11.37 7.64 -18.34
CA MET A 6 10.85 7.19 -17.04
C MET A 6 11.49 5.88 -16.58
N LEU A 7 11.65 4.90 -17.48
CA LEU A 7 12.31 3.64 -17.15
C LEU A 7 13.78 3.84 -16.78
N ALA A 8 14.50 4.68 -17.53
CA ALA A 8 15.88 5.01 -17.24
C ALA A 8 16.04 5.72 -15.89
N LEU A 9 15.17 6.70 -15.59
CA LEU A 9 15.18 7.41 -14.32
C LEU A 9 14.86 6.48 -13.16
N ALA A 10 13.81 5.66 -13.26
CA ALA A 10 13.41 4.71 -12.24
C ALA A 10 14.50 3.67 -11.97
N GLY A 11 15.15 3.17 -13.03
CA GLY A 11 16.30 2.27 -12.92
C GLY A 11 17.47 2.92 -12.19
N LEU A 12 17.83 4.15 -12.57
CA LEU A 12 18.93 4.89 -11.96
C LEU A 12 18.68 5.18 -10.48
N THR A 13 17.48 5.63 -10.11
CA THR A 13 17.11 5.89 -8.71
C THR A 13 17.06 4.61 -7.88
N SER A 14 16.61 3.49 -8.47
CA SER A 14 16.58 2.18 -7.81
C SER A 14 17.99 1.64 -7.54
N VAL A 15 18.89 1.76 -8.51
CA VAL A 15 20.31 1.40 -8.34
C VAL A 15 20.96 2.29 -7.28
N GLY A 16 20.69 3.60 -7.31
CA GLY A 16 21.16 4.54 -6.29
C GLY A 16 20.70 4.14 -4.88
N ALA A 17 19.41 3.82 -4.71
CA ALA A 17 18.85 3.37 -3.45
C ALA A 17 19.46 2.04 -2.98
N TYR A 18 19.67 1.08 -3.88
CA TYR A 18 20.33 -0.19 -3.58
C TYR A 18 21.78 0.01 -3.10
N LEU A 19 22.56 0.82 -3.82
CA LEU A 19 23.94 1.12 -3.45
C LEU A 19 24.02 1.89 -2.12
N LEU A 20 23.12 2.83 -1.88
CA LEU A 20 23.04 3.56 -0.62
C LEU A 20 22.66 2.61 0.53
N GLY A 21 21.67 1.75 0.32
CA GLY A 21 21.22 0.77 1.30
C GLY A 21 22.30 -0.24 1.70
N THR A 22 23.02 -0.77 0.71
CA THR A 22 24.08 -1.76 0.94
C THR A 22 25.36 -1.13 1.49
N ARG A 23 25.76 0.06 1.03
CA ARG A 23 27.05 0.69 1.42
C ARG A 23 26.97 1.60 2.65
N ARG A 24 25.85 2.29 2.86
CA ARG A 24 25.70 3.27 3.96
C ARG A 24 24.83 2.75 5.11
N LEU A 25 23.84 1.92 4.81
CA LEU A 25 22.89 1.41 5.81
C LEU A 25 23.16 -0.05 6.21
N GLY A 26 24.13 -0.72 5.58
CA GLY A 26 24.51 -2.10 5.89
C GLY A 26 23.38 -3.12 5.67
N LEU A 27 22.40 -2.79 4.82
CA LEU A 27 21.24 -3.66 4.58
C LEU A 27 21.69 -4.92 3.84
N PRO A 28 21.43 -6.13 4.39
CA PRO A 28 21.87 -7.37 3.77
C PRO A 28 21.09 -7.63 2.48
N PRO A 29 21.76 -7.83 1.33
CA PRO A 29 21.10 -8.04 0.05
C PRO A 29 20.28 -9.34 0.01
N ALA A 30 20.59 -10.32 0.86
CA ALA A 30 19.80 -11.54 1.02
C ALA A 30 18.35 -11.30 1.47
N ARG A 31 18.05 -10.12 2.05
CA ARG A 31 16.69 -9.74 2.47
C ARG A 31 15.92 -8.95 1.42
N LEU A 32 16.51 -8.64 0.26
CA LEU A 32 15.80 -7.90 -0.81
C LEU A 32 14.56 -8.66 -1.28
N GLY A 33 14.66 -9.97 -1.49
CA GLY A 33 13.51 -10.76 -1.97
C GLY A 33 12.31 -10.67 -1.02
N ALA A 34 12.56 -10.76 0.29
CA ALA A 34 11.53 -10.59 1.31
C ALA A 34 10.94 -9.17 1.28
N ALA A 35 11.77 -8.13 1.11
CA ALA A 35 11.31 -6.75 1.01
C ALA A 35 10.47 -6.51 -0.26
N VAL A 36 10.86 -7.10 -1.39
CA VAL A 36 10.10 -7.02 -2.65
C VAL A 36 8.75 -7.72 -2.49
N GLY A 37 8.72 -8.94 -1.95
CA GLY A 37 7.46 -9.65 -1.68
C GLY A 37 6.54 -8.84 -0.78
N LYS A 38 7.09 -8.24 0.28
CA LYS A 38 6.36 -7.37 1.19
C LYS A 38 5.80 -6.13 0.51
N THR A 39 6.57 -5.54 -0.41
CA THR A 39 6.15 -4.40 -1.23
C THR A 39 4.99 -4.79 -2.14
N LEU A 40 5.05 -5.96 -2.79
CA LEU A 40 3.95 -6.47 -3.61
C LEU A 40 2.68 -6.71 -2.80
N GLU A 41 2.78 -7.26 -1.59
CA GLU A 41 1.62 -7.41 -0.69
C GLU A 41 1.00 -6.05 -0.37
N THR A 42 1.81 -5.04 -0.05
CA THR A 42 1.34 -3.68 0.23
C THR A 42 0.66 -3.08 -1.00
N VAL A 43 1.26 -3.21 -2.18
CA VAL A 43 0.67 -2.73 -3.44
C VAL A 43 -0.66 -3.43 -3.70
N GLY A 44 -0.74 -4.74 -3.46
CA GLY A 44 -2.00 -5.49 -3.56
C GLY A 44 -3.08 -4.93 -2.65
N ALA A 45 -2.76 -4.63 -1.39
CA ALA A 45 -3.70 -3.99 -0.47
C ALA A 45 -4.16 -2.61 -0.95
N VAL A 46 -3.25 -1.78 -1.45
CA VAL A 46 -3.57 -0.47 -2.04
C VAL A 46 -4.54 -0.62 -3.21
N LEU A 47 -4.29 -1.57 -4.11
CA LEU A 47 -5.17 -1.84 -5.26
C LEU A 47 -6.55 -2.33 -4.82
N ILE A 48 -6.64 -3.17 -3.79
CA ILE A 48 -7.92 -3.61 -3.23
C ILE A 48 -8.71 -2.41 -2.70
N PHE A 49 -8.07 -1.51 -1.95
CA PHE A 49 -8.73 -0.29 -1.49
C PHE A 49 -9.14 0.62 -2.64
N LEU A 50 -8.33 0.72 -3.70
CA LEU A 50 -8.68 1.51 -4.89
C LEU A 50 -9.93 0.96 -5.58
N VAL A 51 -9.99 -0.35 -5.78
CA VAL A 51 -11.17 -1.01 -6.37
C VAL A 51 -12.38 -0.86 -5.47
N ALA A 52 -12.23 -1.09 -4.15
CA ALA A 52 -13.32 -0.94 -3.19
C ALA A 52 -13.88 0.49 -3.18
N ASN A 53 -12.98 1.47 -3.14
CA ASN A 53 -13.30 2.88 -3.22
C ASN A 53 -14.09 3.22 -4.50
N LEU A 54 -13.64 2.74 -5.66
CA LEU A 54 -14.31 2.99 -6.93
C LEU A 54 -15.69 2.31 -6.99
N VAL A 55 -15.80 1.08 -6.48
CA VAL A 55 -17.06 0.34 -6.39
C VAL A 55 -18.05 1.04 -5.46
N VAL A 56 -17.59 1.60 -4.34
CA VAL A 56 -18.44 2.33 -3.36
C VAL A 56 -18.80 3.73 -3.85
N ALA A 57 -17.93 4.37 -4.63
CA ALA A 57 -18.18 5.72 -5.14
C ALA A 57 -19.42 5.79 -6.05
N VAL A 58 -19.60 4.79 -6.92
CA VAL A 58 -20.74 4.74 -7.86
C VAL A 58 -22.11 4.76 -7.14
N PRO A 59 -22.44 3.84 -6.22
CA PRO A 59 -23.71 3.86 -5.50
C PRO A 59 -23.83 5.08 -4.59
N LEU A 60 -22.73 5.58 -4.02
CA LEU A 60 -22.74 6.79 -3.18
C LEU A 60 -23.15 8.04 -4.00
N VAL A 61 -22.62 8.20 -5.21
CA VAL A 61 -23.01 9.28 -6.12
C VAL A 61 -24.49 9.18 -6.49
N VAL A 62 -24.98 7.97 -6.79
CA VAL A 62 -26.41 7.75 -7.10
C VAL A 62 -27.30 8.10 -5.90
N ALA A 63 -26.94 7.66 -4.69
CA ALA A 63 -27.68 7.96 -3.48
C ALA A 63 -27.69 9.46 -3.15
N LEU A 64 -26.53 10.12 -3.21
CA LEU A 64 -26.41 11.57 -3.00
C LEU A 64 -27.26 12.35 -3.98
N ARG A 65 -27.23 11.95 -5.25
CA ARG A 65 -28.05 12.56 -6.31
C ARG A 65 -29.55 12.38 -6.04
N ALA A 66 -29.96 11.21 -5.57
CA ALA A 66 -31.36 10.95 -5.24
C ALA A 66 -31.86 11.79 -4.06
N VAL A 67 -31.01 12.03 -3.05
CA VAL A 67 -31.37 12.78 -1.83
C VAL A 67 -31.27 14.30 -2.02
N THR A 68 -30.26 14.78 -2.74
CA THR A 68 -29.95 16.22 -2.84
C THR A 68 -30.48 16.89 -4.09
N GLY A 69 -30.95 16.12 -5.08
CA GLY A 69 -31.35 16.63 -6.40
C GLY A 69 -30.20 17.26 -7.20
N THR A 70 -28.97 17.26 -6.66
CA THR A 70 -27.81 17.95 -7.23
C THR A 70 -26.97 16.96 -8.04
N PHE A 71 -26.55 17.36 -9.24
CA PHE A 71 -25.61 16.58 -10.05
C PHE A 71 -24.21 16.64 -9.41
N VAL A 72 -23.87 15.66 -8.57
CA VAL A 72 -22.46 15.38 -8.26
C VAL A 72 -21.85 14.81 -9.53
N SER A 73 -20.90 15.52 -10.12
CA SER A 73 -20.22 15.08 -11.34
C SER A 73 -19.45 13.80 -11.06
N VAL A 74 -19.69 12.77 -11.89
CA VAL A 74 -18.96 11.49 -11.84
C VAL A 74 -17.44 11.71 -11.98
N TYR A 75 -17.00 12.84 -12.56
CA TYR A 75 -15.58 13.18 -12.71
C TYR A 75 -14.81 13.35 -11.38
N VAL A 76 -15.48 13.47 -10.23
CA VAL A 76 -14.80 13.38 -8.92
C VAL A 76 -14.15 12.00 -8.70
N THR A 77 -14.62 10.96 -9.40
CA THR A 77 -14.02 9.61 -9.33
C THR A 77 -12.77 9.41 -10.19
N ASP A 78 -12.45 10.35 -11.08
CA ASP A 78 -11.25 10.32 -11.93
C ASP A 78 -10.05 11.06 -11.30
N ASP A 79 -10.23 11.61 -10.10
CA ASP A 79 -9.19 12.37 -9.43
C ASP A 79 -8.10 11.46 -8.86
N THR A 80 -6.84 11.81 -9.12
CA THR A 80 -5.63 11.28 -8.46
C THR A 80 -5.71 11.22 -6.94
N ALA A 81 -6.58 12.01 -6.31
CA ALA A 81 -6.89 11.92 -4.88
C ALA A 81 -7.30 10.50 -4.44
N TRP A 82 -8.01 9.74 -5.28
CA TRP A 82 -8.41 8.36 -4.98
C TRP A 82 -7.20 7.42 -4.88
N LEU A 83 -6.22 7.58 -5.77
CA LEU A 83 -4.95 6.84 -5.69
C LEU A 83 -4.20 7.18 -4.40
N GLY A 84 -4.14 8.45 -4.03
CA GLY A 84 -3.52 8.90 -2.78
C GLY A 84 -4.19 8.30 -1.54
N LEU A 85 -5.52 8.34 -1.48
CA LEU A 85 -6.29 7.76 -0.37
C LEU A 85 -6.12 6.25 -0.27
N SER A 86 -6.21 5.54 -1.39
CA SER A 86 -6.02 4.08 -1.41
C SER A 86 -4.59 3.67 -1.05
N LEU A 87 -3.59 4.48 -1.40
CA LEU A 87 -2.22 4.30 -0.96
C LEU A 87 -2.11 4.37 0.57
N LEU A 88 -2.68 5.42 1.17
CA LEU A 88 -2.69 5.59 2.63
C LEU A 88 -3.45 4.47 3.32
N GLN A 89 -4.61 4.05 2.79
CA GLN A 89 -5.40 2.95 3.33
C GLN A 89 -4.63 1.62 3.28
N GLY A 90 -3.99 1.30 2.14
CA GLY A 90 -3.20 0.08 2.00
C GLY A 90 -1.97 0.05 2.92
N LEU A 91 -1.28 1.18 3.08
CA LEU A 91 -0.16 1.30 4.02
C LEU A 91 -0.60 1.15 5.48
N ALA A 92 -1.66 1.87 5.87
CA ALA A 92 -2.20 1.78 7.23
C ALA A 92 -2.66 0.36 7.57
N PHE A 93 -3.34 -0.31 6.64
CA PHE A 93 -3.77 -1.70 6.80
C PHE A 93 -2.57 -2.65 6.93
N GLN A 94 -1.54 -2.50 6.09
CA GLN A 94 -0.37 -3.36 6.12
C GLN A 94 0.38 -3.22 7.46
N TRP A 95 0.59 -1.99 7.93
CA TRP A 95 1.24 -1.76 9.22
C TRP A 95 0.40 -2.26 10.40
N TRP A 96 -0.92 -2.10 10.35
CA TRP A 96 -1.81 -2.65 11.38
C TRP A 96 -1.76 -4.18 11.43
N ARG A 97 -1.77 -4.84 10.26
CA ARG A 97 -1.67 -6.31 10.16
C ARG A 97 -0.36 -6.83 10.76
N GLU A 98 0.75 -6.17 10.46
CA GLU A 98 2.06 -6.53 11.01
C GLU A 98 2.15 -6.35 12.52
N ALA A 99 1.67 -5.22 13.04
CA ALA A 99 1.66 -4.94 14.47
C ALA A 99 0.83 -5.99 15.23
N SER A 100 -0.32 -6.37 14.67
CA SER A 100 -1.21 -7.39 15.22
C SER A 100 -0.58 -8.79 15.22
N GLY A 101 0.10 -9.16 14.12
CA GLY A 101 0.79 -10.45 14.01
C GLY A 101 1.96 -10.61 15.00
N LYS A 102 2.74 -9.54 15.23
CA LYS A 102 3.81 -9.56 16.24
C LYS A 102 3.28 -9.76 17.65
N LYS A 103 2.16 -9.11 17.99
CA LYS A 103 1.52 -9.23 19.30
C LYS A 103 0.98 -10.64 19.55
N ALA A 104 0.34 -11.24 18.56
CA ALA A 104 -0.15 -12.61 18.65
C ALA A 104 1.00 -13.63 18.86
N GLY A 105 2.13 -13.44 18.15
CA GLY A 105 3.31 -14.27 18.32
C GLY A 105 3.94 -14.17 19.72
N ALA A 106 3.98 -12.97 20.31
CA ALA A 106 4.51 -12.77 21.65
C ALA A 106 3.67 -13.51 22.72
N LEU A 107 2.34 -13.41 22.64
CA LEU A 107 1.43 -14.09 23.57
C LEU A 107 1.54 -15.63 23.50
N ALA A 108 1.71 -16.18 22.29
CA ALA A 108 1.87 -17.62 22.10
C ALA A 108 3.21 -18.17 22.65
N LEU A 109 4.24 -17.33 22.75
CA LEU A 109 5.52 -17.69 23.37
C LEU A 109 5.44 -17.62 24.91
N GLU A 110 4.67 -16.66 25.43
CA GLU A 110 4.41 -16.51 26.87
C GLU A 110 3.62 -17.69 27.43
N GLU A 111 2.55 -18.12 26.76
CA GLU A 111 1.80 -19.34 27.14
C GLU A 111 2.66 -20.61 27.08
N ARG A 112 3.61 -20.71 26.15
CA ARG A 112 4.51 -21.87 26.07
C ARG A 112 5.62 -21.86 27.12
N GLY A 113 6.03 -20.67 27.59
CA GLY A 113 7.01 -20.51 28.65
C GLY A 113 6.46 -20.78 30.04
N ASP A 114 5.17 -20.52 30.26
CA ASP A 114 4.47 -20.79 31.53
C ASP A 114 4.10 -22.29 31.72
N LEU A 115 4.21 -23.08 30.66
CA LEU A 115 3.95 -24.53 30.65
C LEU A 115 5.22 -25.40 30.80
N GLY A 116 6.40 -24.81 30.98
CA GLY A 116 7.70 -25.50 31.11
C GLY A 116 8.33 -25.31 32.48
#